data_AF-A0A6C0D227-F1
#
_entry.id   AF-A0A6C0D227-F1
#
_cell.length_a   1.000
_cell.length_b   1.000
_cell.length_c   1.000
_cell.angle_alpha   90.00
_cell.angle_beta   90.00
_cell.angle_gamma   90.00
#
_symmetry.space_group_name_H-M   'P 1'
#
loop_
_entity.id
_entity.type
_entity.pdbx_description
1 polymer ?
#
loop_
_entity_poly.entity_id
_entity_poly.type
_entity_poly.pdbx_seq_one_letter_code
_entity_poly.pdbx_strand_id
1 'polypeptide(L)'
;MAIHRFKCSDELNKKIMEFSDMHKFDSKENLIEQFDSWIKEIIIAQLIQKEEEFLKTNSYDGDIHMKIFKSIKYYYIKKFLDNEIKKNEKSEKKRKPTYFPKEFLAKIIADIDHNFQTNRSFKPADTYKNFLKDNDLQDSDSVKKCYKNIYYQIKNKKYYVNER
;
A
#
# COMPACT_ATOMS: atom_id res chain seq x y z
N MET A 1 -16.94 29.35 -3.87
CA MET A 1 -17.18 27.95 -4.27
C MET A 1 -17.45 27.16 -3.01
N ALA A 2 -18.48 26.32 -2.97
CA ALA A 2 -18.77 25.52 -1.78
C ALA A 2 -17.73 24.40 -1.61
N ILE A 3 -17.17 24.26 -0.41
CA ILE A 3 -16.28 23.12 -0.10
C ILE A 3 -17.14 21.88 0.14
N HIS A 4 -17.06 20.90 -0.75
CA HIS A 4 -17.71 19.59 -0.55
C HIS A 4 -16.82 18.59 0.21
N ARG A 5 -15.50 18.78 0.18
CA ARG A 5 -14.52 17.94 0.87
C ARG A 5 -13.53 18.78 1.65
N PHE A 6 -13.71 18.81 2.97
CA PHE A 6 -12.78 19.44 3.89
C PHE A 6 -11.43 18.70 3.94
N LYS A 7 -10.33 19.47 3.87
CA LYS A 7 -8.96 19.04 4.12
C LYS A 7 -8.35 20.06 5.07
N CYS A 8 -7.89 19.62 6.25
CA CYS A 8 -7.22 20.53 7.20
C CYS A 8 -5.95 21.12 6.57
N SER A 9 -5.57 22.31 7.03
CA SER A 9 -4.24 22.87 6.80
C SER A 9 -3.10 21.92 7.21
N ASP A 10 -1.94 22.07 6.57
CA ASP A 10 -0.79 21.21 6.82
C ASP A 10 -0.25 21.35 8.26
N GLU A 11 -0.34 22.54 8.85
CA GLU A 11 0.01 22.78 10.26
C GLU A 11 -0.88 21.99 11.22
N LEU A 12 -2.21 22.09 11.04
CA LEU A 12 -3.16 21.37 11.87
C LEU A 12 -3.04 19.85 11.67
N ASN A 13 -2.85 19.38 10.43
CA ASN A 13 -2.59 17.97 10.16
C ASN A 13 -1.34 17.45 10.86
N LYS A 14 -0.25 18.24 10.90
CA LYS A 14 0.96 17.85 11.62
C LYS A 14 0.71 17.69 13.11
N LYS A 15 -0.04 18.62 13.71
CA LYS A 15 -0.42 18.53 15.14
C LYS A 15 -1.34 17.35 15.43
N ILE A 16 -2.29 17.06 14.55
CA ILE A 16 -3.14 15.88 14.61
C ILE A 16 -2.29 14.60 14.58
N MET A 17 -1.28 14.54 13.70
CA MET A 17 -0.36 13.40 13.62
C MET A 17 0.45 13.23 14.90
N GLU A 18 1.07 14.31 15.40
CA GLU A 18 1.84 14.30 16.66
C GLU A 18 1.00 13.79 17.84
N PHE A 19 -0.23 14.31 17.99
CA PHE A 19 -1.16 13.86 19.03
C PHE A 19 -1.54 12.38 18.85
N SER A 20 -1.88 11.98 17.63
CA SER A 20 -2.27 10.60 17.34
C SER A 20 -1.15 9.61 17.64
N ASP A 21 0.11 9.99 17.36
CA ASP A 21 1.27 9.14 17.63
C ASP A 21 1.56 8.97 19.12
N MET A 22 1.32 10.01 19.92
CA MET A 22 1.47 9.97 21.38
C MET A 22 0.42 9.07 22.04
N HIS A 23 -0.84 9.18 21.60
CA HIS A 23 -1.99 8.53 22.25
C HIS A 23 -2.46 7.25 21.55
N LYS A 24 -1.70 6.69 20.60
CA LYS A 24 -2.12 5.49 19.84
C LYS A 24 -2.27 4.21 20.66
N PHE A 25 -1.70 4.16 21.86
CA PHE A 25 -1.80 3.03 22.77
C PHE A 25 -2.72 3.30 23.97
N ASP A 26 -3.35 4.48 24.00
CA ASP A 26 -4.22 4.87 25.09
C ASP A 26 -5.55 4.13 25.03
N SER A 27 -6.19 4.00 26.19
CA SER A 27 -7.58 3.56 26.25
C SER A 27 -8.51 4.59 25.59
N LYS A 28 -9.71 4.13 25.23
CA LYS A 28 -10.72 4.99 24.61
C LYS A 28 -11.09 6.16 25.53
N GLU A 29 -11.20 5.90 26.82
CA GLU A 29 -11.55 6.87 27.85
C GLU A 29 -10.45 7.94 27.95
N ASN A 30 -9.18 7.51 28.06
CA ASN A 30 -8.06 8.45 28.13
C ASN A 30 -7.94 9.28 26.85
N LEU A 31 -8.14 8.68 25.67
CA LEU A 31 -8.09 9.40 24.39
C LEU A 31 -9.12 10.54 24.33
N ILE A 32 -10.32 10.35 24.90
CA ILE A 32 -11.35 11.40 24.94
C ILE A 32 -10.91 12.53 25.88
N GLU A 33 -10.46 12.20 27.09
CA GLU A 33 -10.00 13.18 28.08
C GLU A 33 -8.79 14.00 27.58
N GLN A 34 -7.82 13.32 26.97
CA GLN A 34 -6.65 13.97 26.39
C GLN A 34 -7.03 14.82 25.18
N PHE A 35 -7.96 14.36 24.34
CA PHE A 35 -8.45 15.15 23.21
C PHE A 35 -9.15 16.44 23.69
N ASP A 36 -10.02 16.34 24.69
CA ASP A 36 -10.74 17.48 25.26
C ASP A 36 -9.79 18.51 25.90
N SER A 37 -8.64 18.06 26.41
CA SER A 37 -7.59 18.93 26.92
C SER A 37 -6.78 19.56 25.79
N TRP A 38 -6.41 18.76 24.80
CA TRP A 38 -5.59 19.18 23.65
C TRP A 38 -6.25 20.23 22.78
N ILE A 39 -7.56 20.11 22.50
CA ILE A 39 -8.29 21.13 21.73
C ILE A 39 -8.41 22.48 22.45
N LYS A 40 -8.21 22.51 23.78
CA LYS A 40 -8.23 23.73 24.60
C LYS A 40 -6.86 24.40 24.68
N GLU A 41 -5.80 23.76 24.23
CA GLU A 41 -4.48 24.38 24.16
C GLU A 41 -4.52 25.59 23.22
N ILE A 42 -3.95 26.71 23.66
CA ILE A 42 -4.04 28.01 22.96
C ILE A 42 -3.65 27.90 21.48
N ILE A 43 -2.54 27.20 21.20
CA ILE A 43 -2.02 27.04 19.83
C ILE A 43 -3.00 26.22 18.98
N ILE A 44 -3.56 25.15 19.53
CA ILE A 44 -4.48 24.25 18.81
C ILE A 44 -5.82 24.94 18.59
N ALA A 45 -6.36 25.61 19.60
CA ALA A 45 -7.59 26.38 19.50
C ALA A 45 -7.50 27.46 18.42
N GLN A 46 -6.36 28.17 18.32
CA GLN A 46 -6.13 29.16 17.27
C GLN A 46 -6.10 28.54 15.87
N LEU A 47 -5.44 27.39 15.71
CA LEU A 47 -5.39 26.67 14.43
C LEU A 47 -6.78 26.19 14.01
N ILE A 48 -7.57 25.64 14.94
CA ILE A 48 -8.94 25.20 14.69
C ILE A 48 -9.83 26.38 14.33
N GLN A 49 -9.75 27.49 15.07
CA GLN A 49 -10.56 28.68 14.80
C GLN A 49 -10.30 29.25 13.41
N LYS A 50 -9.03 29.37 13.02
CA LYS A 50 -8.65 29.84 11.67
C LYS A 50 -9.24 28.96 10.57
N GLU A 51 -9.28 27.65 10.80
CA GLU A 51 -9.83 26.68 9.88
C GLU A 51 -11.37 26.75 9.85
N GLU A 52 -12.03 26.94 11.00
CA GLU A 52 -13.48 27.17 11.06
C GLU A 52 -13.91 28.43 10.30
N GLU A 53 -13.16 29.53 10.47
CA GLU A 53 -13.43 30.78 9.76
C GLU A 53 -13.33 30.56 8.24
N PHE A 54 -12.26 29.90 7.78
CA PHE A 54 -12.09 29.54 6.38
C PHE A 54 -13.25 28.68 5.85
N LEU A 55 -13.68 27.69 6.63
CA LEU A 55 -14.78 26.81 6.26
C LEU A 55 -16.12 27.54 6.18
N LYS A 56 -16.40 28.41 7.15
CA LYS A 56 -17.61 29.25 7.18
C LYS A 56 -17.66 30.19 5.98
N THR A 57 -16.54 30.84 5.65
CA THR A 57 -16.43 31.69 4.44
C THR A 57 -16.72 30.92 3.16
N ASN A 58 -16.43 29.61 3.14
CA ASN A 58 -16.67 28.74 1.99
C ASN A 58 -17.96 27.89 2.11
N SER A 59 -18.90 28.30 2.97
CA SER A 59 -20.23 27.69 3.14
C SER A 59 -20.19 26.21 3.52
N TYR A 60 -19.23 25.81 4.35
CA TYR A 60 -19.12 24.46 4.88
C TYR A 60 -19.70 24.38 6.30
N ASP A 61 -20.68 23.49 6.51
CA ASP A 61 -21.48 23.37 7.74
C ASP A 61 -21.07 22.20 8.67
N GLY A 62 -19.92 21.57 8.40
CA GLY A 62 -19.49 20.42 9.19
C GLY A 62 -18.75 20.83 10.47
N ASP A 63 -19.05 20.16 11.58
CA ASP A 63 -18.30 20.27 12.83
C ASP A 63 -16.84 19.78 12.67
N ILE A 64 -15.90 20.72 12.79
CA ILE A 64 -14.47 20.46 12.64
C ILE A 64 -13.92 19.61 13.79
N HIS A 65 -14.39 19.80 15.03
CA HIS A 65 -13.91 19.06 16.19
C HIS A 65 -14.23 17.58 16.04
N MET A 66 -15.47 17.27 15.64
CA MET A 66 -15.90 15.91 15.30
C MET A 66 -15.08 15.31 14.16
N LYS A 67 -14.71 16.10 13.15
CA LYS A 67 -13.86 15.63 12.06
C LYS A 67 -12.44 15.33 12.51
N ILE A 68 -11.84 16.20 13.32
CA ILE A 68 -10.50 16.00 13.87
C ILE A 68 -10.46 14.75 14.74
N PHE A 69 -11.43 14.59 15.66
CA PHE A 69 -11.49 13.40 16.52
C PHE A 69 -11.63 12.11 15.72
N LYS A 70 -12.48 12.10 14.69
CA LYS A 70 -12.62 10.96 13.77
C LYS A 70 -11.33 10.69 12.99
N SER A 71 -10.61 11.73 12.57
CA SER A 71 -9.30 11.59 11.93
C SER A 71 -8.30 10.89 12.86
N ILE A 72 -8.15 11.37 14.09
CA ILE A 72 -7.26 10.78 15.10
C ILE A 72 -7.62 9.30 15.31
N LYS A 73 -8.87 9.04 15.69
CA LYS A 73 -9.32 7.71 16.10
C LYS A 73 -9.26 6.68 14.97
N TYR A 74 -9.81 7.01 13.79
CA TYR A 74 -9.99 6.03 12.72
C TYR A 74 -8.84 6.02 11.72
N TYR A 75 -8.33 7.20 11.33
CA TYR A 75 -7.33 7.29 10.27
C TYR A 75 -5.91 7.12 10.78
N TYR A 76 -5.60 7.62 11.98
CA TYR A 76 -4.26 7.50 12.54
C TYR A 76 -4.14 6.30 13.48
N ILE A 77 -4.97 6.20 14.52
CA ILE A 77 -4.85 5.14 15.53
C ILE A 77 -5.31 3.78 15.00
N LYS A 78 -6.58 3.65 14.60
CA LYS A 78 -7.12 2.35 14.15
C LYS A 78 -6.36 1.80 12.94
N LYS A 79 -6.08 2.65 11.94
CA LYS A 79 -5.33 2.24 10.74
C LYS A 79 -3.89 1.82 11.08
N PHE A 80 -3.24 2.48 12.03
CA PHE A 80 -1.93 2.08 12.51
C PHE A 80 -1.99 0.69 13.15
N LEU A 81 -2.93 0.46 14.07
CA LEU A 81 -3.12 -0.84 14.74
C LEU A 81 -3.42 -1.96 13.72
N ASP A 82 -4.32 -1.71 12.77
CA ASP A 82 -4.65 -2.67 11.71
C ASP A 82 -3.42 -3.02 10.85
N ASN A 83 -2.56 -2.04 10.59
CA ASN A 83 -1.33 -2.26 9.82
C ASN A 83 -0.28 -3.04 10.60
N GLU A 84 -0.12 -2.76 11.90
CA GLU A 84 0.78 -3.51 12.78
C GLU A 84 0.32 -4.97 12.94
N ILE A 85 -0.98 -5.21 13.12
CA ILE A 85 -1.56 -6.58 13.12
C ILE A 85 -1.23 -7.30 11.81
N LYS A 86 -1.50 -6.67 10.66
CA LYS A 86 -1.19 -7.24 9.34
C LYS A 86 0.30 -7.46 9.10
N LYS A 87 1.17 -6.64 9.71
CA LYS A 87 2.62 -6.78 9.60
C LYS A 87 3.09 -8.01 10.39
N ASN A 88 2.57 -8.18 11.60
CA ASN A 88 2.85 -9.34 12.45
C ASN A 88 2.32 -10.65 11.82
N GLU A 89 1.10 -10.66 11.28
CA GLU A 89 0.55 -11.80 10.54
C GLU A 89 1.38 -12.18 9.29
N LYS A 90 1.98 -11.18 8.62
CA LYS A 90 2.83 -11.40 7.44
C LYS A 90 4.22 -11.92 7.82
N SER A 91 4.78 -11.52 8.96
CA SER A 91 6.08 -12.04 9.41
C SER A 91 6.05 -13.53 9.76
N GLU A 92 4.89 -14.05 10.20
CA GLU A 92 4.73 -15.48 10.48
C GLU A 92 4.64 -16.34 9.21
N LYS A 93 4.15 -15.77 8.10
CA LYS A 93 4.17 -16.42 6.78
C LYS A 93 5.55 -16.30 6.13
N LYS A 94 6.59 -16.86 6.76
CA LYS A 94 7.88 -17.09 6.08
C LYS A 94 7.61 -17.90 4.81
N ARG A 95 7.78 -17.26 3.64
CA ARG A 95 7.64 -17.92 2.33
C ARG A 95 8.61 -19.10 2.30
N LYS A 96 8.10 -20.33 2.27
CA LYS A 96 8.94 -21.50 2.04
C LYS A 96 9.59 -21.33 0.66
N PRO A 97 10.93 -21.35 0.53
CA PRO A 97 11.57 -21.26 -0.76
C PRO A 97 11.14 -22.46 -1.60
N THR A 98 10.48 -22.23 -2.73
CA THR A 98 10.22 -23.29 -3.69
C THR A 98 11.47 -23.52 -4.51
N TYR A 99 12.08 -24.69 -4.35
CA TYR A 99 13.25 -25.09 -5.12
C TYR A 99 12.81 -25.81 -6.40
N PHE A 100 13.41 -25.43 -7.52
CA PHE A 100 13.25 -26.11 -8.81
C PHE A 100 14.59 -26.69 -9.24
N PRO A 101 14.62 -27.91 -9.83
CA PRO A 101 15.84 -28.48 -10.41
C PRO A 101 16.45 -27.56 -11.47
N LYS A 102 17.78 -27.51 -11.56
CA LYS A 102 18.49 -26.66 -12.54
C LYS A 102 18.08 -26.96 -13.99
N GLU A 103 17.88 -28.24 -14.30
CA GLU A 103 17.43 -28.69 -15.63
C GLU A 103 16.05 -28.13 -15.99
N PHE A 104 15.14 -28.07 -15.01
CA PHE A 104 13.81 -27.50 -15.19
C PHE A 104 13.89 -25.99 -15.46
N LEU A 105 14.74 -25.28 -14.72
CA LEU A 105 14.99 -23.86 -14.94
C LEU A 105 15.59 -23.61 -16.35
N ALA A 106 16.51 -24.47 -16.79
CA ALA A 106 17.09 -24.38 -18.14
C ALA A 106 16.03 -24.56 -19.24
N LYS A 107 15.07 -25.49 -19.07
CA LYS A 107 13.94 -25.66 -20.00
C LYS A 107 13.08 -24.40 -20.09
N ILE A 108 12.75 -23.78 -18.94
CA ILE A 108 11.98 -22.53 -18.92
C ILE A 108 12.73 -21.40 -19.63
N ILE A 109 14.03 -21.26 -19.36
CA ILE A 109 14.86 -20.23 -20.00
C ILE A 109 14.88 -20.43 -21.52
N ALA A 110 15.08 -21.67 -21.99
CA ALA A 110 15.12 -21.99 -23.41
C ALA A 110 13.79 -21.69 -24.12
N ASP A 111 12.66 -22.08 -23.51
CA ASP A 111 11.33 -21.76 -24.04
C ASP A 111 11.10 -20.24 -24.14
N ILE A 112 11.40 -19.50 -23.08
CA ILE A 112 11.24 -18.04 -23.06
C ILE A 112 12.15 -17.37 -24.10
N ASP A 113 13.40 -17.81 -24.20
CA ASP A 113 14.34 -17.28 -25.19
C ASP A 113 13.87 -17.56 -26.63
N HIS A 114 13.37 -18.77 -26.91
CA HIS A 114 12.79 -19.10 -28.20
C HIS A 114 11.60 -18.19 -28.53
N ASN A 115 10.68 -17.99 -27.59
CA ASN A 115 9.53 -17.10 -27.77
C ASN A 115 9.96 -15.64 -28.03
N PHE A 116 11.00 -15.13 -27.35
CA PHE A 116 11.54 -13.78 -27.62
C PHE A 116 12.19 -13.66 -29.01
N GLN A 117 12.84 -14.71 -29.50
CA GLN A 117 13.42 -14.75 -30.85
C GLN A 117 12.32 -14.74 -31.93
N THR A 118 11.23 -15.46 -31.71
CA THR A 118 10.11 -15.56 -32.66
C THR A 118 9.20 -14.32 -32.63
N ASN A 119 8.86 -13.80 -31.44
CA ASN A 119 7.99 -12.64 -31.28
C ASN A 119 8.38 -11.85 -30.03
N ARG A 120 8.92 -10.63 -30.17
CA ARG A 120 9.34 -9.82 -29.01
C ARG A 120 8.20 -9.27 -28.14
N SER A 121 6.96 -9.30 -28.61
CA SER A 121 5.79 -8.70 -27.95
C SER A 121 4.81 -9.74 -27.39
N PHE A 122 5.28 -10.94 -27.06
CA PHE A 122 4.44 -11.97 -26.46
C PHE A 122 4.13 -11.72 -24.98
N LYS A 123 2.97 -12.24 -24.53
CA LYS A 123 2.57 -12.25 -23.14
C LYS A 123 3.00 -13.56 -22.48
N PRO A 124 3.64 -13.52 -21.29
CA PRO A 124 4.10 -14.74 -20.60
C PRO A 124 2.95 -15.63 -20.13
N ALA A 125 1.73 -15.11 -20.05
CA ALA A 125 0.55 -15.91 -19.68
C ALA A 125 0.16 -16.91 -20.79
N ASP A 126 0.38 -16.55 -22.05
CA ASP A 126 0.00 -17.35 -23.20
C ASP A 126 1.07 -18.42 -23.46
N THR A 127 2.35 -18.04 -23.45
CA THR A 127 3.46 -19.00 -23.64
C THR A 127 3.60 -19.97 -22.48
N TYR A 128 3.27 -19.56 -21.25
CA TYR A 128 3.22 -20.49 -20.12
C TYR A 128 2.23 -21.64 -20.35
N LYS A 129 1.06 -21.37 -20.94
CA LYS A 129 0.09 -22.43 -21.26
C LYS A 129 0.63 -23.40 -22.31
N ASN A 130 1.37 -22.90 -23.28
CA ASN A 130 2.02 -23.74 -24.30
C ASN A 130 3.14 -24.57 -23.67
N PHE A 131 3.99 -23.95 -22.86
CA PHE A 131 5.06 -24.62 -22.11
C PHE A 131 4.53 -25.78 -21.25
N LEU A 132 3.40 -25.60 -20.56
CA LEU A 132 2.76 -26.68 -19.80
C LEU A 132 2.32 -27.85 -20.69
N LYS A 133 1.71 -27.56 -21.85
CA LYS A 133 1.27 -28.59 -22.81
C LYS A 133 2.46 -29.33 -23.43
N ASP A 134 3.50 -28.60 -23.83
CA ASP A 134 4.67 -29.16 -24.53
C ASP A 134 5.53 -30.06 -23.62
N ASN A 135 5.43 -29.87 -22.30
CA ASN A 135 6.18 -30.64 -21.30
C ASN A 135 5.30 -31.60 -20.48
N ASP A 136 4.02 -31.75 -20.83
CA ASP A 136 3.03 -32.54 -20.09
C ASP A 136 3.01 -32.26 -18.58
N LEU A 137 2.97 -30.96 -18.23
CA LEU A 137 3.03 -30.48 -16.85
C LEU A 137 1.65 -30.02 -16.37
N GLN A 138 1.34 -30.36 -15.13
CA GLN A 138 0.16 -29.83 -14.44
C GLN A 138 0.35 -28.35 -14.07
N ASP A 139 -0.71 -27.56 -14.21
CA ASP A 139 -0.68 -26.16 -13.78
C ASP A 139 -0.45 -26.07 -12.26
N SER A 140 0.57 -25.31 -11.89
CA SER A 140 0.95 -25.07 -10.51
C SER A 140 1.31 -23.61 -10.32
N ASP A 141 0.75 -23.01 -9.27
CA ASP A 141 1.01 -21.62 -8.89
C ASP A 141 2.50 -21.32 -8.70
N SER A 142 3.26 -22.30 -8.22
CA SER A 142 4.71 -22.19 -8.04
C SER A 142 5.45 -22.14 -9.37
N VAL A 143 5.08 -22.99 -10.33
CA VAL A 143 5.69 -23.05 -11.66
C VAL A 143 5.36 -21.78 -12.44
N LYS A 144 4.09 -21.35 -12.41
CA LYS A 144 3.62 -20.10 -13.02
C LYS A 144 4.38 -18.87 -12.52
N LYS A 145 4.62 -18.78 -11.21
CA LYS A 145 5.43 -17.72 -10.59
C LYS A 145 6.88 -17.79 -11.04
N CYS A 146 7.48 -18.98 -11.05
CA CYS A 146 8.85 -19.20 -11.51
C CYS A 146 9.03 -18.74 -12.97
N TYR A 147 8.15 -19.21 -13.87
CA TYR A 147 8.16 -18.88 -15.29
C TYR A 147 8.05 -17.37 -15.53
N LYS A 148 7.08 -16.70 -14.90
CA LYS A 148 6.93 -15.24 -15.02
C LYS A 148 8.14 -14.48 -14.49
N ASN A 149 8.72 -14.91 -13.36
CA ASN A 149 9.91 -14.27 -12.80
C ASN A 149 11.10 -14.36 -13.76
N ILE A 150 11.34 -15.53 -14.36
CA ILE A 150 12.40 -15.74 -15.35
C ILE A 150 12.13 -14.89 -16.61
N TYR A 151 10.89 -14.85 -17.09
CA TYR A 151 10.50 -14.02 -18.23
C TYR A 151 10.90 -12.55 -18.03
N TYR A 152 10.54 -11.94 -16.90
CA TYR A 152 10.87 -10.53 -16.65
C TYR A 152 12.37 -10.30 -16.45
N GLN A 153 13.10 -11.26 -15.87
CA GLN A 153 14.55 -11.18 -15.78
C GLN A 153 15.19 -11.20 -17.17
N ILE A 154 14.78 -12.12 -18.05
CA ILE A 154 15.29 -12.22 -19.42
C ILE A 154 14.92 -10.99 -20.24
N LYS A 155 13.64 -10.58 -20.18
CA LYS A 155 13.14 -9.36 -20.85
C LYS A 155 14.02 -8.17 -20.50
N ASN A 156 14.16 -7.88 -19.21
CA ASN A 156 14.83 -6.68 -18.74
C ASN A 156 16.36 -6.74 -18.87
N LYS A 157 17.00 -7.93 -18.83
CA LYS A 157 18.46 -8.08 -18.86
C LYS A 157 19.06 -8.37 -20.24
N LYS A 158 18.30 -8.99 -21.14
CA LYS A 158 18.82 -9.47 -22.42
C LYS A 158 18.23 -8.73 -23.61
N TYR A 159 16.92 -8.46 -23.59
CA TYR A 159 16.23 -7.90 -24.75
C TYR A 159 15.98 -6.39 -24.66
N TYR A 160 15.91 -5.81 -23.46
CA TYR A 160 15.61 -4.38 -23.24
C TYR A 160 16.76 -3.58 -22.58
N VAL A 161 17.94 -4.17 -22.34
CA VAL A 161 19.13 -3.43 -21.83
C VAL A 161 19.76 -2.56 -22.92
N ASN A 162 19.56 -2.90 -24.20
CA ASN A 162 20.19 -2.22 -25.33
C ASN A 162 19.30 -1.15 -26.00
N GLU A 163 18.19 -0.74 -25.36
CA GLU A 163 17.26 0.28 -25.89
C GLU A 163 17.34 1.62 -25.10
N ARG A 164 18.44 1.87 -24.39
CA ARG A 164 18.70 3.14 -23.67
C ARG A 164 20.06 3.72 -24.02
#